data_AF-A0A1F8Q9B3-F1
#
_entry.id   AF-A0A1F8Q9B3-F1
#
_cell.length_a   1.000
_cell.length_b   1.000
_cell.length_c   1.000
_cell.angle_alpha   90.00
_cell.angle_beta   90.00
_cell.angle_gamma   90.00
#
_symmetry.space_group_name_H-M   'P 1'
#
loop_
_entity.id
_entity.type
_entity.pdbx_description
1 polymer ?
#
loop_
_entity_poly.entity_id
_entity_poly.type
_entity_poly.pdbx_seq_one_letter_code
_entity_poly.pdbx_strand_id
1 'polypeptide(L)'
;MSKSDADAKISSDEFSRIFDEYRAKIQEITRKTDKNVSPAGKSPGGAGDSISEKLEEIVVSRLPETSARPTHLTEHPAPESAAIINKARHEAQQIIEEAEESARREAKKRTRSQVEKILEKAQNDAEDLILQARKVAEKERDEILSTSKQQAEYLIKELTERCRQETRTQSTQAVAQAREKAKKMMGDIIASSAEISRLVTEIVNRARTSFFEFETKIQKETDELIKAIAETQNALKQVTSTSWEEGEIKPVPTKDVTPVAAPSKNKEEYSGKNKEVFTSPTLMVHLLGEKSNGKNGTQPLFRGQVEMKSVSSSFDYQYLKNLKKYLIHIPKIKYLQESASEKEMTVLFEVQEPLPLMEILKNIPLVDRVVGESDDISVVFKGLT
;
A
#
# COMPACT_ATOMS: atom_id res chain seq x y z
N MET A 1 -18.41 -6.02 -13.58
CA MET A 1 -18.78 -6.27 -12.17
C MET A 1 -17.87 -5.44 -11.30
N SER A 2 -18.38 -4.31 -10.84
CA SER A 2 -17.68 -3.30 -10.04
C SER A 2 -17.51 -3.79 -8.59
N LYS A 3 -16.25 -3.95 -8.16
CA LYS A 3 -15.92 -4.14 -6.74
C LYS A 3 -16.08 -2.79 -6.07
N SER A 4 -17.15 -2.64 -5.31
CA SER A 4 -17.38 -1.52 -4.40
C SER A 4 -16.32 -1.55 -3.30
N ASP A 5 -15.55 -0.47 -3.18
CA ASP A 5 -14.70 -0.19 -2.03
C ASP A 5 -15.55 -0.23 -0.76
N ALA A 6 -15.30 -1.23 0.07
CA ALA A 6 -15.92 -1.37 1.37
C ALA A 6 -15.18 -0.44 2.34
N ASP A 7 -15.60 0.82 2.36
CA ASP A 7 -15.27 1.74 3.45
C ASP A 7 -15.63 1.05 4.78
N ALA A 8 -14.61 0.82 5.61
CA ALA A 8 -14.77 0.32 6.95
C ALA A 8 -15.50 1.37 7.79
N LYS A 9 -16.83 1.39 7.68
CA LYS A 9 -17.71 2.15 8.56
C LYS A 9 -17.60 1.51 9.93
N ILE A 10 -16.75 2.09 10.78
CA ILE A 10 -16.75 1.83 12.22
C ILE A 10 -18.19 2.05 12.66
N SER A 11 -18.83 0.98 13.14
CA SER A 11 -20.23 1.04 13.53
C SER A 11 -20.38 2.04 14.67
N SER A 12 -21.46 2.80 14.69
CA SER A 12 -21.75 3.77 15.77
C SER A 12 -21.68 3.12 17.16
N ASP A 13 -21.91 1.81 17.23
CA ASP A 13 -21.87 1.01 18.44
C ASP A 13 -20.43 0.75 18.92
N GLU A 14 -19.48 0.54 18.00
CA GLU A 14 -18.06 0.41 18.36
C GLU A 14 -17.50 1.73 18.89
N PHE A 15 -17.89 2.86 18.31
CA PHE A 15 -17.49 4.16 18.81
C PHE A 15 -18.03 4.42 20.22
N SER A 16 -19.30 4.09 20.47
CA SER A 16 -19.92 4.24 21.80
C SER A 16 -19.23 3.34 22.84
N ARG A 17 -18.90 2.11 22.46
CA ARG A 17 -18.18 1.17 23.33
C ARG A 17 -16.79 1.66 23.71
N ILE A 18 -16.04 2.21 22.75
CA ILE A 18 -14.71 2.80 23.00
C ILE A 18 -14.82 4.01 23.94
N PHE A 19 -15.83 4.86 23.77
CA PHE A 19 -16.06 6.01 24.65
C PHE A 19 -16.47 5.62 26.07
N ASP A 20 -17.31 4.59 26.22
CA ASP A 20 -17.72 4.09 27.54
C ASP A 20 -16.53 3.43 28.27
N GLU A 21 -15.67 2.71 27.54
CA GLU A 21 -14.42 2.16 28.10
C GLU A 21 -13.46 3.25 28.56
N TYR A 22 -13.30 4.33 27.77
CA TYR A 22 -12.50 5.49 28.18
C TYR A 22 -13.09 6.21 29.39
N ARG A 23 -14.41 6.39 29.46
CA ARG A 23 -15.09 6.99 30.62
C ARG A 23 -14.91 6.15 31.88
N ALA A 24 -15.04 4.84 31.78
CA ALA A 24 -14.82 3.93 32.90
C ALA A 24 -13.37 4.03 33.42
N LYS A 25 -12.39 4.11 32.52
CA LYS A 25 -10.97 4.22 32.86
C LYS A 25 -10.63 5.55 33.54
N ILE A 26 -11.21 6.66 33.09
CA ILE A 26 -11.04 7.97 33.74
C ILE A 26 -11.64 7.93 35.16
N GLN A 27 -12.84 7.38 35.34
CA GLN A 27 -13.45 7.25 36.67
C GLN A 27 -12.64 6.36 37.61
N GLU A 28 -12.02 5.30 37.08
CA GLU A 28 -11.14 4.44 37.87
C GLU A 28 -9.87 5.18 38.33
N ILE A 29 -9.26 5.98 37.44
CA ILE A 29 -8.11 6.82 37.78
C ILE A 29 -8.51 7.84 38.84
N THR A 30 -9.63 8.56 38.68
CA THR A 30 -10.10 9.52 39.69
C THR A 30 -10.35 8.87 41.04
N ARG A 31 -10.96 7.67 41.07
CA ARG A 31 -11.15 6.92 42.33
C ARG A 31 -9.84 6.46 42.98
N LYS A 32 -8.85 6.05 42.17
CA LYS A 32 -7.52 5.67 42.69
C LYS A 32 -6.78 6.89 43.22
N THR A 33 -6.87 8.03 42.55
CA THR A 33 -6.33 9.30 43.02
C THR A 33 -7.00 9.72 44.33
N ASP A 34 -8.33 9.74 44.42
CA ASP A 34 -9.03 10.14 45.65
C ASP A 34 -8.76 9.16 46.82
N LYS A 35 -8.58 7.86 46.56
CA LYS A 35 -8.18 6.90 47.60
C LYS A 35 -6.74 7.09 48.08
N ASN A 36 -5.82 7.44 47.18
CA ASN A 36 -4.41 7.70 47.51
C ASN A 36 -4.18 9.12 48.06
N VAL A 37 -5.10 10.06 47.81
CA VAL A 37 -5.19 11.35 48.51
C VAL A 37 -6.15 11.23 49.71
N SER A 38 -6.20 10.06 50.35
CA SER A 38 -6.62 10.04 51.76
C SER A 38 -5.71 11.02 52.51
N PRO A 39 -6.28 12.02 53.21
CA PRO A 39 -5.47 13.02 53.85
C PRO A 39 -4.57 12.31 54.86
N ALA A 40 -3.26 12.36 54.62
CA ALA A 40 -2.26 12.16 55.66
C ALA A 40 -2.30 13.31 56.69
N GLY A 41 -3.51 13.74 57.05
CA GLY A 41 -3.87 14.60 58.16
C GLY A 41 -4.28 13.76 59.36
N LYS A 42 -3.44 12.80 59.75
CA LYS A 42 -3.20 12.63 61.19
C LYS A 42 -2.04 13.55 61.53
N SER A 43 -2.41 14.82 61.67
CA SER A 43 -1.64 15.77 62.44
C SER A 43 -1.28 15.12 63.78
N PRO A 44 0.00 15.07 64.19
CA PRO A 44 0.33 14.96 65.61
C PRO A 44 0.01 16.31 66.28
N GLY A 45 -1.26 16.71 66.22
CA GLY A 45 -1.82 17.78 67.02
C GLY A 45 -2.14 17.19 68.38
N GLY A 46 -1.21 17.30 69.31
CA GLY A 46 -1.39 16.76 70.66
C GLY A 46 -0.17 16.90 71.57
N ALA A 47 0.59 17.99 71.47
CA ALA A 47 1.60 18.35 72.49
C ALA A 47 2.02 19.85 72.44
N GLY A 48 1.22 20.72 71.82
CA GLY A 48 1.58 22.14 71.63
C GLY A 48 0.79 23.14 72.49
N ASP A 49 -0.36 22.74 73.05
CA ASP A 49 -1.29 23.66 73.73
C ASP A 49 -1.25 23.58 75.27
N SER A 50 -0.29 22.86 75.87
CA SER A 50 -0.22 22.71 77.35
C SER A 50 0.96 23.42 78.02
N ILE A 51 1.53 24.46 77.40
CA ILE A 51 2.58 25.28 78.05
C ILE A 51 2.13 26.73 78.25
N SER A 52 1.20 27.26 77.45
CA SER A 52 0.64 28.61 77.69
C SER A 52 -0.42 28.64 78.80
N GLU A 53 -1.15 27.55 79.06
CA GLU A 53 -2.11 27.49 80.19
C GLU A 53 -1.47 27.12 81.54
N LYS A 54 -0.17 26.80 81.59
CA LYS A 54 0.54 26.42 82.83
C LYS A 54 1.51 27.47 83.37
N LEU A 55 1.60 28.63 82.71
CA LEU A 55 2.43 29.76 83.15
C LEU A 55 1.62 30.94 83.71
N GLU A 56 0.29 30.90 83.66
CA GLU A 56 -0.58 31.86 84.37
C GLU A 56 -1.05 31.36 85.76
N GLU A 57 -0.76 30.11 86.13
CA GLU A 57 -1.17 29.49 87.40
C GLU A 57 -0.02 29.28 88.42
N ILE A 58 1.04 30.12 88.41
CA ILE A 58 2.11 30.07 89.43
C ILE A 58 2.47 31.45 90.04
N VAL A 59 1.79 32.55 89.67
CA VAL A 59 2.08 33.89 90.27
C VAL A 59 0.86 34.58 90.89
N VAL A 60 -0.18 33.81 91.22
CA VAL A 60 -1.31 34.32 92.03
C VAL A 60 -1.66 33.30 93.12
N SER A 61 -0.85 33.22 94.18
CA SER A 61 -1.29 32.78 95.52
C SER A 61 -0.16 32.83 96.56
N ARG A 62 -0.46 33.50 97.68
CA ARG A 62 0.24 33.52 98.98
C ARG A 62 1.42 34.48 99.14
N LEU A 63 1.09 35.77 99.17
CA LEU A 63 1.54 36.65 100.25
C LEU A 63 0.73 36.32 101.52
N PRO A 64 1.36 35.98 102.66
CA PRO A 64 0.77 36.26 103.96
C PRO A 64 1.03 37.72 104.31
N GLU A 65 -0.05 38.50 104.35
CA GLU A 65 -0.13 39.75 105.10
C GLU A 65 0.09 39.46 106.58
N THR A 66 1.23 39.88 107.14
CA THR A 66 1.32 40.23 108.57
C THR A 66 2.30 41.38 108.76
N SER A 67 1.73 42.59 108.77
CA SER A 67 1.93 43.62 109.79
C SER A 67 3.18 43.50 110.68
N ALA A 68 4.18 44.34 110.43
CA ALA A 68 4.77 45.18 111.47
C ALA A 68 5.53 46.34 110.81
N ARG A 69 4.92 47.52 110.90
CA ARG A 69 5.45 48.81 110.48
C ARG A 69 6.26 49.40 111.65
N PRO A 70 7.57 49.67 111.50
CA PRO A 70 8.22 50.71 112.28
C PRO A 70 8.21 51.99 111.44
N THR A 71 7.28 52.89 111.77
CA THR A 71 7.42 54.32 111.51
C THR A 71 8.64 54.83 112.26
N HIS A 72 9.73 55.21 111.58
CA HIS A 72 10.59 56.34 111.96
C HIS A 72 11.72 56.59 110.94
N LEU A 73 12.07 57.88 110.80
CA LEU A 73 13.24 58.48 110.12
C LEU A 73 13.10 58.78 108.62
N THR A 74 12.35 59.86 108.33
CA THR A 74 12.63 60.79 107.24
C THR A 74 13.95 61.53 107.53
N GLU A 75 15.08 60.93 107.18
CA GLU A 75 16.31 61.66 106.88
C GLU A 75 16.44 61.76 105.36
N HIS A 76 16.52 62.98 104.84
CA HIS A 76 16.81 63.22 103.44
C HIS A 76 18.14 62.54 103.09
N PRO A 77 18.18 61.66 102.06
CA PRO A 77 19.44 61.07 101.63
C PRO A 77 20.40 62.19 101.24
N ALA A 78 21.59 62.19 101.86
CA ALA A 78 22.67 63.04 101.42
C ALA A 78 22.86 62.87 99.90
N PRO A 79 23.10 63.95 99.13
CA PRO A 79 23.04 63.97 97.66
C PRO A 79 23.90 62.91 96.96
N GLU A 80 24.93 62.40 97.62
CA GLU A 80 25.82 61.34 97.11
C GLU A 80 25.13 59.96 97.02
N SER A 81 24.25 59.63 97.96
CA SER A 81 23.54 58.34 97.97
C SER A 81 22.51 58.23 96.84
N ALA A 82 21.85 59.34 96.48
CA ALA A 82 20.95 59.40 95.33
C ALA A 82 21.70 59.21 94.00
N ALA A 83 22.92 59.74 93.89
CA ALA A 83 23.77 59.56 92.71
C ALA A 83 24.21 58.10 92.53
N ILE A 84 24.59 57.41 93.61
CA ILE A 84 24.94 55.98 93.58
C ILE A 84 23.74 55.13 93.17
N ILE A 85 22.56 55.40 93.73
CA ILE A 85 21.33 54.68 93.38
C ILE A 85 20.96 54.89 91.91
N ASN A 86 21.07 56.12 91.38
CA ASN A 86 20.77 56.40 89.98
C ASN A 86 21.78 55.76 89.03
N LYS A 87 23.07 55.75 89.38
CA LYS A 87 24.11 55.06 88.61
C LYS A 87 23.87 53.55 88.58
N ALA A 88 23.59 52.94 89.74
CA ALA A 88 23.27 51.52 89.84
C ALA A 88 22.01 51.16 89.05
N ARG A 89 20.97 52.02 89.04
CA ARG A 89 19.77 51.84 88.21
C ARG A 89 20.10 51.89 86.72
N HIS A 90 20.96 52.82 86.30
CA HIS A 90 21.35 52.93 84.89
C HIS A 90 22.19 51.73 84.43
N GLU A 91 23.15 51.27 85.25
CA GLU A 91 23.93 50.06 84.96
C GLU A 91 23.04 48.81 84.91
N ALA A 92 22.09 48.68 85.85
CA ALA A 92 21.11 47.59 85.82
C ALA A 92 20.25 47.62 84.55
N GLN A 93 19.81 48.81 84.12
CA GLN A 93 19.04 48.97 82.89
C GLN A 93 19.85 48.58 81.64
N GLN A 94 21.12 48.98 81.57
CA GLN A 94 22.00 48.59 80.45
C GLN A 94 22.22 47.07 80.40
N ILE A 95 22.43 46.42 81.53
CA ILE A 95 22.58 44.96 81.61
C ILE A 95 21.30 44.27 81.14
N ILE A 96 20.13 44.77 81.54
CA ILE A 96 18.83 44.24 81.10
C ILE A 96 18.69 44.39 79.58
N GLU A 97 18.97 45.56 79.02
CA GLU A 97 18.86 45.80 77.57
C GLU A 97 19.84 44.93 76.76
N GLU A 98 21.09 44.78 77.22
CA GLU A 98 22.08 43.91 76.55
C GLU A 98 21.68 42.43 76.64
N ALA A 99 21.15 41.99 77.78
CA ALA A 99 20.65 40.64 77.97
C ALA A 99 19.42 40.36 77.09
N GLU A 100 18.47 41.30 77.02
CA GLU A 100 17.30 41.21 76.15
C GLU A 100 17.69 41.19 74.67
N GLU A 101 18.62 42.04 74.26
CA GLU A 101 19.09 42.07 72.87
C GLU A 101 19.82 40.77 72.50
N SER A 102 20.68 40.27 73.38
CA SER A 102 21.40 39.01 73.19
C SER A 102 20.44 37.82 73.13
N ALA A 103 19.47 37.74 74.06
CA ALA A 103 18.43 36.73 74.05
C ALA A 103 17.59 36.78 72.76
N ARG A 104 17.22 37.99 72.31
CA ARG A 104 16.46 38.17 71.06
C ARG A 104 17.26 37.79 69.83
N ARG A 105 18.56 38.10 69.78
CA ARG A 105 19.46 37.70 68.68
C ARG A 105 19.63 36.18 68.65
N GLU A 106 19.84 35.53 69.79
CA GLU A 106 19.99 34.08 69.86
C GLU A 106 18.69 33.35 69.50
N ALA A 107 17.55 33.81 70.01
CA ALA A 107 16.23 33.28 69.65
C ALA A 107 16.00 33.39 68.14
N LYS A 108 16.25 34.56 67.54
CA LYS A 108 16.15 34.75 66.07
C LYS A 108 17.10 33.82 65.30
N LYS A 109 18.34 33.63 65.77
CA LYS A 109 19.32 32.75 65.12
C LYS A 109 18.87 31.28 65.18
N ARG A 110 18.37 30.81 66.33
CA ARG A 110 17.84 29.46 66.50
C ARG A 110 16.59 29.22 65.65
N THR A 111 15.64 30.16 65.63
CA THR A 111 14.44 30.07 64.78
C THR A 111 14.82 30.06 63.30
N ARG A 112 15.72 30.93 62.84
CA ARG A 112 16.18 30.93 61.43
C ARG A 112 16.83 29.60 61.06
N SER A 113 17.72 29.07 61.90
CA SER A 113 18.36 27.77 61.62
C SER A 113 17.37 26.61 61.59
N GLN A 114 16.34 26.62 62.45
CA GLN A 114 15.28 25.61 62.41
C GLN A 114 14.42 25.74 61.15
N VAL A 115 14.05 26.96 60.75
CA VAL A 115 13.30 27.22 59.52
C VAL A 115 14.10 26.77 58.30
N GLU A 116 15.39 27.09 58.22
CA GLU A 116 16.28 26.63 57.14
C GLU A 116 16.34 25.11 57.07
N LYS A 117 16.50 24.41 58.20
CA LYS A 117 16.49 22.93 58.24
C LYS A 117 15.16 22.33 57.80
N ILE A 118 14.04 22.95 58.17
CA ILE A 118 12.71 22.49 57.75
C ILE A 118 12.54 22.71 56.24
N LEU A 119 12.97 23.86 55.72
CA LEU A 119 12.92 24.17 54.29
C LEU A 119 13.81 23.23 53.47
N GLU A 120 15.04 22.99 53.90
CA GLU A 120 15.96 22.06 53.26
C GLU A 120 15.40 20.64 53.24
N LYS A 121 14.88 20.16 54.38
CA LYS A 121 14.23 18.85 54.45
C LYS A 121 13.01 18.77 53.53
N ALA A 122 12.16 19.80 53.52
CA ALA A 122 10.98 19.83 52.66
C ALA A 122 11.34 19.86 51.18
N GLN A 123 12.42 20.55 50.80
CA GLN A 123 12.96 20.55 49.43
C GLN A 123 13.46 19.15 49.03
N ASN A 124 14.28 18.52 49.88
CA ASN A 124 14.78 17.16 49.64
C ASN A 124 13.64 16.14 49.52
N ASP A 125 12.65 16.19 50.44
CA ASP A 125 11.48 15.30 50.41
C ASP A 125 10.65 15.52 49.13
N ALA A 126 10.53 16.77 48.66
CA ALA A 126 9.83 17.10 47.42
C ALA A 126 10.59 16.60 46.18
N GLU A 127 11.91 16.74 46.13
CA GLU A 127 12.75 16.22 45.06
C GLU A 127 12.67 14.69 44.99
N ASP A 128 12.74 14.00 46.13
CA ASP A 128 12.58 12.55 46.22
C ASP A 128 11.21 12.09 45.72
N LEU A 129 10.14 12.81 46.09
CA LEU A 129 8.79 12.51 45.60
C LEU A 129 8.69 12.67 44.08
N ILE A 130 9.28 13.73 43.51
CA ILE A 130 9.32 13.95 42.06
C ILE A 130 10.11 12.84 41.36
N LEU A 131 11.25 12.40 41.92
CA LEU A 131 12.04 11.30 41.37
C LEU A 131 11.27 9.97 41.38
N GLN A 132 10.59 9.66 42.48
CA GLN A 132 9.73 8.47 42.57
C GLN A 132 8.57 8.52 41.58
N ALA A 133 7.89 9.67 41.47
CA ALA A 133 6.81 9.86 40.51
C ALA A 133 7.28 9.67 39.06
N ARG A 134 8.46 10.20 38.70
CA ARG A 134 9.07 9.99 37.38
C ARG A 134 9.37 8.52 37.12
N LYS A 135 9.94 7.80 38.09
CA LYS A 135 10.26 6.38 37.96
C LYS A 135 9.01 5.52 37.76
N VAL A 136 7.93 5.82 38.48
CA VAL A 136 6.64 5.12 38.31
C VAL A 136 6.06 5.44 36.93
N ALA A 137 6.04 6.71 36.52
CA ALA A 137 5.52 7.11 35.21
C ALA A 137 6.32 6.48 34.05
N GLU A 138 7.64 6.37 34.16
CA GLU A 138 8.48 5.71 33.17
C GLU A 138 8.19 4.20 33.10
N LYS A 139 8.06 3.54 34.24
CA LYS A 139 7.70 2.12 34.29
C LYS A 139 6.32 1.87 33.66
N GLU A 140 5.32 2.67 34.00
CA GLU A 140 3.96 2.55 33.42
C GLU A 140 3.98 2.82 31.91
N ARG A 141 4.74 3.82 31.45
CA ARG A 141 4.93 4.08 30.02
C ARG A 141 5.49 2.85 29.31
N ASP A 142 6.54 2.26 29.85
CA ASP A 142 7.21 1.12 29.23
C ASP A 142 6.34 -0.15 29.24
N GLU A 143 5.54 -0.35 30.30
CA GLU A 143 4.52 -1.41 30.36
C GLU A 143 3.44 -1.21 29.30
N ILE A 144 2.88 0.01 29.18
CA ILE A 144 1.88 0.35 28.15
C ILE A 144 2.44 0.14 26.75
N LEU A 145 3.68 0.56 26.49
CA LEU A 145 4.34 0.37 25.19
C LEU A 145 4.54 -1.11 24.88
N SER A 146 4.97 -1.91 25.86
CA SER A 146 5.17 -3.35 25.71
C SER A 146 3.84 -4.07 25.42
N THR A 147 2.79 -3.79 26.19
CA THR A 147 1.45 -4.37 25.96
C THR A 147 0.88 -3.94 24.62
N SER A 148 1.01 -2.66 24.25
CA SER A 148 0.55 -2.15 22.94
C SER A 148 1.27 -2.84 21.78
N LYS A 149 2.59 -3.06 21.91
CA LYS A 149 3.38 -3.79 20.91
C LYS A 149 2.91 -5.24 20.78
N GLN A 150 2.68 -5.93 21.89
CA GLN A 150 2.18 -7.32 21.88
C GLN A 150 0.79 -7.43 21.25
N GLN A 151 -0.11 -6.49 21.55
CA GLN A 151 -1.44 -6.43 20.94
C GLN A 151 -1.36 -6.15 19.43
N ALA A 152 -0.50 -5.22 19.01
CA ALA A 152 -0.28 -4.94 17.59
C ALA A 152 0.26 -6.18 16.86
N GLU A 153 1.25 -6.87 17.43
CA GLU A 153 1.79 -8.11 16.87
C GLU A 153 0.75 -9.23 16.77
N TYR A 154 -0.13 -9.35 17.77
CA TYR A 154 -1.24 -10.30 17.75
C TYR A 154 -2.21 -10.00 16.61
N LEU A 155 -2.65 -8.74 16.48
CA LEU A 155 -3.57 -8.31 15.41
C LEU A 155 -2.95 -8.49 14.02
N ILE A 156 -1.66 -8.21 13.85
CA ILE A 156 -0.95 -8.43 12.58
C ILE A 156 -0.95 -9.92 12.23
N LYS A 157 -0.67 -10.81 13.21
CA LYS A 157 -0.70 -12.26 12.99
C LYS A 157 -2.09 -12.75 12.62
N GLU A 158 -3.12 -12.31 13.34
CA GLU A 158 -4.52 -12.66 13.06
C GLU A 158 -4.95 -12.21 11.65
N LEU A 159 -4.66 -10.95 11.30
CA LEU A 159 -5.00 -10.39 9.99
C LEU A 159 -4.24 -11.10 8.85
N THR A 160 -2.97 -11.45 9.08
CA THR A 160 -2.17 -12.21 8.11
C THR A 160 -2.76 -13.60 7.87
N GLU A 161 -3.17 -14.31 8.93
CA GLU A 161 -3.77 -15.64 8.80
C GLU A 161 -5.15 -15.56 8.12
N ARG A 162 -5.97 -14.56 8.46
CA ARG A 162 -7.26 -14.33 7.80
C ARG A 162 -7.10 -14.04 6.31
N CYS A 163 -6.15 -13.17 5.95
CA CYS A 163 -5.82 -12.87 4.55
C CYS A 163 -5.36 -14.12 3.80
N ARG A 164 -4.54 -14.97 4.45
CA ARG A 164 -4.08 -16.24 3.88
C ARG A 164 -5.24 -17.21 3.64
N GLN A 165 -6.18 -17.31 4.59
CA GLN A 165 -7.38 -18.14 4.44
C GLN A 165 -8.29 -17.63 3.33
N GLU A 166 -8.54 -16.33 3.28
CA GLU A 166 -9.37 -15.71 2.24
C GLU A 166 -8.74 -15.87 0.85
N THR A 167 -7.42 -15.71 0.73
CA THR A 167 -6.70 -15.95 -0.52
C THR A 167 -6.84 -17.40 -0.98
N ARG A 168 -6.78 -18.37 -0.04
CA ARG A 168 -6.98 -19.80 -0.35
C ARG A 168 -8.40 -20.07 -0.83
N THR A 169 -9.42 -19.51 -0.17
CA THR A 169 -10.82 -19.72 -0.54
C THR A 169 -11.12 -19.08 -1.90
N GLN A 170 -10.70 -17.84 -2.12
CA GLN A 170 -10.87 -17.15 -3.40
C GLN A 170 -10.12 -17.87 -4.54
N SER A 171 -8.89 -18.34 -4.29
CA SER A 171 -8.13 -19.12 -5.27
C SER A 171 -8.83 -20.44 -5.62
N THR A 172 -9.34 -21.16 -4.62
CA THR A 172 -10.09 -22.41 -4.82
C THR A 172 -11.36 -22.16 -5.64
N GLN A 173 -12.08 -21.09 -5.34
CA GLN A 173 -13.28 -20.68 -6.08
C GLN A 173 -12.94 -20.31 -7.53
N ALA A 174 -11.87 -19.56 -7.76
CA ALA A 174 -11.42 -19.19 -9.10
C ALA A 174 -11.04 -20.42 -9.94
N VAL A 175 -10.33 -21.38 -9.35
CA VAL A 175 -9.98 -22.65 -10.00
C VAL A 175 -11.24 -23.48 -10.32
N ALA A 176 -12.22 -23.52 -9.40
CA ALA A 176 -13.48 -24.21 -9.63
C ALA A 176 -14.26 -23.60 -10.81
N GLN A 177 -14.39 -22.26 -10.84
CA GLN A 177 -15.03 -21.54 -11.94
C GLN A 177 -14.29 -21.73 -13.28
N ALA A 178 -12.96 -21.73 -13.26
CA ALA A 178 -12.16 -21.98 -14.46
C ALA A 178 -12.38 -23.40 -15.00
N ARG A 179 -12.43 -24.42 -14.11
CA ARG A 179 -12.75 -25.80 -14.48
C ARG A 179 -14.15 -25.94 -15.06
N GLU A 180 -15.14 -25.28 -14.47
CA GLU A 180 -16.51 -25.27 -14.97
C GLU A 180 -16.61 -24.64 -16.36
N LYS A 181 -15.97 -23.48 -16.58
CA LYS A 181 -15.88 -22.83 -17.88
C LYS A 181 -15.16 -23.71 -18.92
N ALA A 182 -14.06 -24.34 -18.54
CA ALA A 182 -13.34 -25.27 -19.41
C ALA A 182 -14.20 -26.47 -19.79
N LYS A 183 -14.95 -27.05 -18.84
CA LYS A 183 -15.90 -28.14 -19.10
C LYS A 183 -17.00 -27.72 -20.07
N LYS A 184 -17.54 -26.51 -19.92
CA LYS A 184 -18.55 -25.96 -20.83
C LYS A 184 -17.99 -25.80 -22.24
N MET A 185 -16.84 -25.15 -22.40
CA MET A 185 -16.19 -24.98 -23.70
C MET A 185 -15.86 -26.32 -24.37
N MET A 186 -15.41 -27.32 -23.59
CA MET A 186 -15.19 -28.67 -24.12
C MET A 186 -16.50 -29.31 -24.61
N GLY A 187 -17.60 -29.11 -23.88
CA GLY A 187 -18.93 -29.53 -24.33
C GLY A 187 -19.33 -28.89 -25.66
N ASP A 188 -19.12 -27.58 -25.81
CA ASP A 188 -19.41 -26.84 -27.04
C ASP A 188 -18.55 -27.32 -28.22
N ILE A 189 -17.26 -27.61 -27.98
CA ILE A 189 -16.34 -28.18 -28.99
C ILE A 189 -16.81 -29.57 -29.42
N ILE A 190 -17.19 -30.43 -28.47
CA ILE A 190 -17.71 -31.78 -28.78
C ILE A 190 -18.99 -31.66 -29.62
N ALA A 191 -19.93 -30.80 -29.23
CA ALA A 191 -21.16 -30.57 -30.00
C ALA A 191 -20.86 -30.05 -31.43
N SER A 192 -19.98 -29.07 -31.56
CA SER A 192 -19.57 -28.51 -32.86
C SER A 192 -18.88 -29.55 -33.75
N SER A 193 -17.98 -30.38 -33.18
CA SER A 193 -17.31 -31.45 -33.94
C SER A 193 -18.27 -32.54 -34.42
N ALA A 194 -19.31 -32.86 -33.65
CA ALA A 194 -20.37 -33.76 -34.08
C ALA A 194 -21.16 -33.16 -35.26
N GLU A 195 -21.46 -31.86 -35.22
CA GLU A 195 -22.14 -31.16 -36.32
C GLU A 195 -21.29 -31.10 -37.60
N ILE A 196 -19.99 -30.79 -37.48
CA ILE A 196 -19.05 -30.83 -38.61
C ILE A 196 -19.00 -32.23 -39.20
N SER A 197 -18.92 -33.28 -38.37
CA SER A 197 -18.92 -34.67 -38.84
C SER A 197 -20.20 -35.04 -39.59
N ARG A 198 -21.35 -34.52 -39.15
CA ARG A 198 -22.63 -34.67 -39.84
C ARG A 198 -22.60 -33.99 -41.22
N LEU A 199 -22.14 -32.74 -41.29
CA LEU A 199 -22.03 -31.99 -42.54
C LEU A 199 -21.06 -32.64 -43.54
N VAL A 200 -19.91 -33.12 -43.08
CA VAL A 200 -18.95 -33.86 -43.92
C VAL A 200 -19.59 -35.12 -44.49
N THR A 201 -20.34 -35.86 -43.67
CA THR A 201 -21.06 -37.07 -44.12
C THR A 201 -22.11 -36.72 -45.17
N GLU A 202 -22.86 -35.64 -44.98
CA GLU A 202 -23.86 -35.16 -45.93
C GLU A 202 -23.23 -34.73 -47.27
N ILE A 203 -22.11 -34.01 -47.23
CA ILE A 203 -21.34 -33.62 -48.43
C ILE A 203 -20.84 -34.86 -49.19
N VAL A 204 -20.27 -35.84 -48.48
CA VAL A 204 -19.79 -37.09 -49.10
C VAL A 204 -20.93 -37.86 -49.74
N ASN A 205 -22.09 -37.95 -49.07
CA ASN A 205 -23.27 -38.61 -49.64
C ASN A 205 -23.79 -37.88 -50.88
N ARG A 206 -23.87 -36.54 -50.84
CA ARG A 206 -24.29 -35.74 -52.00
C ARG A 206 -23.33 -35.87 -53.18
N ALA A 207 -22.03 -35.89 -52.91
CA ALA A 207 -21.01 -36.12 -53.93
C ALA A 207 -21.16 -37.52 -54.55
N ARG A 208 -21.34 -38.56 -53.73
CA ARG A 208 -21.61 -39.93 -54.22
C ARG A 208 -22.85 -40.01 -55.10
N THR A 209 -23.96 -39.39 -54.69
CA THR A 209 -25.18 -39.33 -55.52
C THR A 209 -24.92 -38.63 -56.85
N SER A 210 -24.20 -37.50 -56.83
CA SER A 210 -23.87 -36.76 -58.06
C SER A 210 -22.96 -37.57 -58.99
N PHE A 211 -22.00 -38.32 -58.44
CA PHE A 211 -21.14 -39.22 -59.22
C PHE A 211 -21.94 -40.36 -59.85
N PHE A 212 -22.88 -40.95 -59.12
CA PHE A 212 -23.75 -42.01 -59.65
C PHE A 212 -24.67 -41.49 -60.77
N GLU A 213 -25.24 -40.29 -60.61
CA GLU A 213 -26.02 -39.62 -61.66
C GLU A 213 -25.15 -39.32 -62.90
N PHE A 214 -23.90 -38.91 -62.71
CA PHE A 214 -22.97 -38.68 -63.81
C PHE A 214 -22.56 -39.97 -64.52
N GLU A 215 -22.24 -41.02 -63.77
CA GLU A 215 -21.89 -42.35 -64.28
C GLU A 215 -23.03 -42.94 -65.12
N THR A 216 -24.26 -42.90 -64.60
CA THR A 216 -25.45 -43.35 -65.35
C THR A 216 -25.68 -42.54 -66.63
N LYS A 217 -25.40 -41.23 -66.61
CA LYS A 217 -25.48 -40.39 -67.82
C LYS A 217 -24.42 -40.77 -68.87
N ILE A 218 -23.16 -40.95 -68.45
CA ILE A 218 -22.08 -41.40 -69.35
C ILE A 218 -22.41 -42.77 -69.95
N GLN A 219 -22.90 -43.71 -69.14
CA GLN A 219 -23.25 -45.04 -69.61
C GLN A 219 -24.33 -44.95 -70.70
N LYS A 220 -25.36 -44.15 -70.46
CA LYS A 220 -26.43 -43.90 -71.44
C LYS A 220 -25.90 -43.27 -72.73
N GLU A 221 -25.08 -42.22 -72.64
CA GLU A 221 -24.48 -41.58 -73.82
C GLU A 221 -23.57 -42.55 -74.59
N THR A 222 -22.85 -43.42 -73.88
CA THR A 222 -22.01 -44.47 -74.48
C THR A 222 -22.85 -45.52 -75.20
N ASP A 223 -23.94 -45.98 -74.61
CA ASP A 223 -24.87 -46.94 -75.23
C ASP A 223 -25.51 -46.34 -76.49
N GLU A 224 -25.90 -45.06 -76.45
CA GLU A 224 -26.41 -44.32 -77.60
C GLU A 224 -25.35 -44.19 -78.71
N LEU A 225 -24.08 -43.93 -78.36
CA LEU A 225 -22.98 -43.87 -79.31
C LEU A 225 -22.69 -45.24 -79.95
N ILE A 226 -22.67 -46.32 -79.16
CA ILE A 226 -22.49 -47.69 -79.67
C ILE A 226 -23.59 -48.00 -80.69
N LYS A 227 -24.84 -47.62 -80.38
CA LYS A 227 -25.96 -47.79 -81.31
C LYS A 227 -25.77 -46.98 -82.59
N ALA A 228 -25.38 -45.72 -82.51
CA ALA A 228 -25.12 -44.88 -83.68
C ALA A 228 -23.97 -45.42 -84.55
N ILE A 229 -22.90 -45.94 -83.93
CA ILE A 229 -21.80 -46.60 -84.65
C ILE A 229 -22.31 -47.84 -85.38
N ALA A 230 -23.13 -48.68 -84.73
CA ALA A 230 -23.70 -49.87 -85.36
C ALA A 230 -24.62 -49.52 -86.55
N GLU A 231 -25.45 -48.49 -86.41
CA GLU A 231 -26.29 -47.95 -87.49
C GLU A 231 -25.43 -47.44 -88.66
N THR A 232 -24.37 -46.68 -88.36
CA THR A 232 -23.44 -46.14 -89.36
C THR A 232 -22.68 -47.25 -90.07
N GLN A 233 -22.21 -48.28 -89.36
CA GLN A 233 -21.55 -49.44 -89.96
C GLN A 233 -22.50 -50.23 -90.87
N ASN A 234 -23.78 -50.37 -90.49
CA ASN A 234 -24.79 -50.98 -91.35
C ASN A 234 -25.06 -50.15 -92.60
N ALA A 235 -25.20 -48.83 -92.47
CA ALA A 235 -25.34 -47.91 -93.60
C ALA A 235 -24.11 -47.97 -94.53
N LEU A 236 -22.89 -47.97 -93.96
CA LEU A 236 -21.65 -48.08 -94.72
C LEU A 236 -21.57 -49.41 -95.47
N LYS A 237 -22.00 -50.53 -94.87
CA LYS A 237 -22.12 -51.82 -95.57
C LYS A 237 -23.08 -51.75 -96.75
N GLN A 238 -24.22 -51.08 -96.60
CA GLN A 238 -25.16 -50.87 -97.72
C GLN A 238 -24.53 -50.03 -98.84
N VAL A 239 -23.80 -48.96 -98.50
CA VAL A 239 -23.11 -48.09 -99.47
C VAL A 239 -21.94 -48.81 -100.16
N THR A 240 -21.12 -49.56 -99.43
CA THR A 240 -20.04 -50.36 -100.02
C THR A 240 -20.55 -51.52 -100.85
N SER A 241 -21.75 -52.06 -100.56
CA SER A 241 -22.44 -53.01 -101.46
C SER A 241 -22.89 -52.35 -102.77
N THR A 242 -23.06 -51.02 -102.80
CA THR A 242 -23.49 -50.25 -103.98
C THR A 242 -22.35 -49.55 -104.71
N SER A 243 -21.16 -49.40 -104.10
CA SER A 243 -20.01 -48.68 -104.70
C SER A 243 -18.93 -49.59 -105.30
N TRP A 244 -19.18 -50.89 -105.47
CA TRP A 244 -18.26 -51.82 -106.16
C TRP A 244 -18.42 -51.82 -107.70
N GLU A 245 -19.05 -50.80 -108.28
CA GLU A 245 -19.10 -50.61 -109.73
C GLU A 245 -18.19 -49.50 -110.30
N GLU A 246 -17.64 -48.56 -109.53
CA GLU A 246 -16.77 -47.52 -110.13
C GLU A 246 -15.61 -47.05 -109.23
N GLY A 247 -14.37 -47.26 -109.71
CA GLY A 247 -13.30 -46.26 -109.64
C GLY A 247 -12.24 -46.36 -108.52
N GLU A 248 -11.03 -46.81 -108.88
CA GLU A 248 -9.79 -46.68 -108.12
C GLU A 248 -9.36 -45.21 -107.90
N ILE A 249 -9.02 -44.80 -106.65
CA ILE A 249 -8.18 -43.60 -106.40
C ILE A 249 -7.19 -43.82 -105.23
N LYS A 250 -5.97 -43.33 -105.44
CA LYS A 250 -4.70 -43.43 -104.69
C LYS A 250 -4.60 -42.58 -103.39
N PRO A 251 -3.63 -42.86 -102.49
CA PRO A 251 -3.47 -42.21 -101.19
C PRO A 251 -2.44 -41.04 -101.19
N VAL A 252 -2.69 -39.96 -100.44
CA VAL A 252 -1.69 -38.90 -100.09
C VAL A 252 -2.12 -38.17 -98.78
N PRO A 253 -1.29 -37.31 -98.13
CA PRO A 253 -0.53 -37.63 -96.92
C PRO A 253 -0.90 -36.79 -95.67
N THR A 254 -0.41 -37.28 -94.54
CA THR A 254 -0.38 -36.71 -93.18
C THR A 254 0.12 -35.26 -93.12
N LYS A 255 -0.59 -34.40 -92.37
CA LYS A 255 -0.10 -33.10 -91.90
C LYS A 255 -0.23 -32.96 -90.38
N ASP A 256 0.86 -32.48 -89.81
CA ASP A 256 1.13 -32.19 -88.40
C ASP A 256 0.07 -31.30 -87.74
N VAL A 257 -0.30 -31.65 -86.51
CA VAL A 257 -1.03 -30.78 -85.58
C VAL A 257 -0.19 -30.61 -84.31
N THR A 258 0.27 -29.38 -84.13
CA THR A 258 1.03 -28.85 -82.99
C THR A 258 0.25 -28.86 -81.67
N PRO A 259 0.94 -28.97 -80.50
CA PRO A 259 0.31 -28.99 -79.19
C PRO A 259 -0.07 -27.59 -78.70
N VAL A 260 -1.32 -27.42 -78.26
CA VAL A 260 -1.85 -26.18 -77.66
C VAL A 260 -1.38 -26.06 -76.20
N ALA A 261 -0.85 -24.88 -75.89
CA ALA A 261 -0.23 -24.50 -74.63
C ALA A 261 -1.18 -24.52 -73.42
N ALA A 262 -0.63 -24.91 -72.28
CA ALA A 262 -1.26 -24.87 -70.96
C ALA A 262 -1.41 -23.43 -70.44
N PRO A 263 -2.50 -23.09 -69.71
CA PRO A 263 -2.65 -21.79 -69.09
C PRO A 263 -1.91 -21.69 -67.76
N SER A 264 -1.29 -20.52 -67.61
CA SER A 264 -0.41 -20.06 -66.55
C SER A 264 -1.07 -19.99 -65.16
N LYS A 265 -0.24 -20.26 -64.16
CA LYS A 265 -0.47 -20.07 -62.73
C LYS A 265 -0.78 -18.60 -62.40
N ASN A 266 -2.00 -18.32 -61.93
CA ASN A 266 -2.29 -17.10 -61.19
C ASN A 266 -1.81 -17.29 -59.74
N LYS A 267 -0.72 -16.59 -59.39
CA LYS A 267 -0.30 -16.37 -58.01
C LYS A 267 -1.16 -15.22 -57.46
N GLU A 268 -2.07 -15.53 -56.56
CA GLU A 268 -2.74 -14.55 -55.71
C GLU A 268 -1.73 -13.99 -54.70
N GLU A 269 -1.38 -12.72 -54.87
CA GLU A 269 -0.70 -11.90 -53.88
C GLU A 269 -1.62 -11.69 -52.68
N TYR A 270 -1.40 -12.48 -51.63
CA TYR A 270 -1.87 -12.14 -50.30
C TYR A 270 -1.03 -10.95 -49.80
N SER A 271 -1.67 -9.81 -49.59
CA SER A 271 -1.10 -8.65 -48.89
C SER A 271 -0.80 -9.02 -47.43
N GLY A 272 0.34 -9.68 -47.23
CA GLY A 272 0.95 -9.79 -45.91
C GLY A 272 1.36 -8.39 -45.49
N LYS A 273 0.72 -7.86 -44.45
CA LYS A 273 1.22 -6.70 -43.71
C LYS A 273 2.71 -6.92 -43.48
N ASN A 274 3.55 -6.11 -44.13
CA ASN A 274 5.00 -6.18 -44.05
C ASN A 274 5.39 -6.17 -42.57
N LYS A 275 5.80 -7.34 -42.05
CA LYS A 275 6.58 -7.39 -40.82
C LYS A 275 7.89 -6.70 -41.16
N GLU A 276 7.98 -5.41 -40.90
CA GLU A 276 9.25 -4.70 -40.89
C GLU A 276 10.18 -5.48 -39.95
N VAL A 277 11.17 -6.15 -40.54
CA VAL A 277 12.19 -6.85 -39.78
C VAL A 277 13.08 -5.77 -39.18
N PHE A 278 12.82 -5.41 -37.93
CA PHE A 278 13.66 -4.47 -37.19
C PHE A 278 15.05 -5.08 -37.02
N THR A 279 16.02 -4.58 -37.79
CA THR A 279 17.43 -4.99 -37.68
C THR A 279 18.08 -4.43 -36.41
N SER A 280 17.54 -3.34 -35.87
CA SER A 280 17.98 -2.70 -34.64
C SER A 280 17.22 -3.20 -33.41
N PRO A 281 17.86 -3.27 -32.22
CA PRO A 281 17.19 -3.62 -30.96
C PRO A 281 16.04 -2.63 -30.71
N THR A 282 14.82 -3.17 -30.67
CA THR A 282 13.59 -2.38 -30.55
C THR A 282 12.77 -2.86 -29.36
N LEU A 283 12.31 -1.91 -28.54
CA LEU A 283 11.44 -2.11 -27.39
C LEU A 283 10.07 -1.50 -27.68
N MET A 284 9.00 -2.26 -27.45
CA MET A 284 7.64 -1.72 -27.49
C MET A 284 7.24 -1.23 -26.11
N VAL A 285 6.59 -0.08 -26.07
CA VAL A 285 6.11 0.56 -24.85
C VAL A 285 4.61 0.76 -25.02
N HIS A 286 3.83 -0.04 -24.31
CA HIS A 286 2.37 0.04 -24.29
C HIS A 286 1.92 1.03 -23.22
N LEU A 287 1.05 1.95 -23.61
CA LEU A 287 0.52 2.99 -22.74
C LEU A 287 -0.86 2.59 -22.20
N LEU A 288 -0.92 2.23 -20.92
CA LEU A 288 -2.13 1.84 -20.21
C LEU A 288 -2.60 3.00 -19.32
N GLY A 289 -3.19 4.02 -19.95
CA GLY A 289 -3.57 5.22 -19.22
C GLY A 289 -4.26 6.30 -20.05
N GLU A 290 -4.40 7.47 -19.45
CA GLU A 290 -5.02 8.64 -20.06
C GLU A 290 -3.99 9.48 -20.81
N LYS A 291 -4.37 9.93 -22.00
CA LYS A 291 -3.64 10.94 -22.77
C LYS A 291 -4.37 12.25 -22.65
N SER A 292 -3.61 13.30 -22.37
CA SER A 292 -4.11 14.67 -22.34
C SER A 292 -3.25 15.53 -23.25
N ASN A 293 -3.85 16.57 -23.83
CA ASN A 293 -3.09 17.56 -24.57
C ASN A 293 -2.46 18.52 -23.57
N GLY A 294 -1.16 18.80 -23.71
CA GLY A 294 -0.49 19.82 -22.89
C GLY A 294 -1.10 21.20 -23.05
N LYS A 295 -0.72 22.16 -22.19
CA LYS A 295 -1.31 23.52 -22.13
C LYS A 295 -1.35 24.28 -23.47
N ASN A 296 -0.51 23.91 -24.44
CA ASN A 296 -0.46 24.52 -25.77
C ASN A 296 -0.85 23.56 -26.90
N GLY A 297 -1.38 22.37 -26.60
CA GLY A 297 -1.76 21.36 -27.60
C GLY A 297 -0.62 20.76 -28.42
N THR A 298 0.62 21.17 -28.18
CA THR A 298 1.78 20.79 -29.00
C THR A 298 2.39 19.44 -28.62
N GLN A 299 2.14 18.94 -27.41
CA GLN A 299 2.70 17.68 -26.93
C GLN A 299 1.66 16.85 -26.18
N PRO A 300 1.50 15.55 -26.52
CA PRO A 300 0.68 14.64 -25.75
C PRO A 300 1.36 14.35 -24.40
N LEU A 301 0.63 14.56 -23.32
CA LEU A 301 1.00 14.19 -21.96
C LEU A 301 0.31 12.87 -21.60
N PHE A 302 1.05 11.99 -20.94
CA PHE A 302 0.56 10.67 -20.54
C PHE A 302 0.53 10.52 -19.03
N ARG A 303 -0.55 9.93 -18.49
CA ARG A 303 -0.68 9.52 -17.08
C ARG A 303 -1.25 8.11 -17.01
N GLY A 304 -0.64 7.24 -16.21
CA GLY A 304 -1.09 5.85 -16.06
C GLY A 304 0.07 4.86 -16.06
N GLN A 305 -0.21 3.60 -16.40
CA GLN A 305 0.80 2.55 -16.42
C GLN A 305 1.51 2.48 -17.78
N VAL A 306 2.81 2.21 -17.74
CA VAL A 306 3.66 2.06 -18.92
C VAL A 306 4.26 0.66 -18.88
N GLU A 307 3.88 -0.18 -19.82
CA GLU A 307 4.37 -1.54 -19.95
C GLU A 307 5.40 -1.60 -21.08
N MET A 308 6.64 -1.97 -20.75
CA MET A 308 7.74 -2.06 -21.71
C MET A 308 8.05 -3.52 -22.01
N LYS A 309 7.93 -3.93 -23.28
CA LYS A 309 8.12 -5.30 -23.77
C LYS A 309 9.20 -5.37 -24.85
N SER A 310 10.14 -6.29 -24.70
CA SER A 310 11.12 -6.61 -25.75
C SER A 310 10.42 -7.32 -26.91
N VAL A 311 10.48 -6.76 -28.13
CA VAL A 311 9.84 -7.37 -29.31
C VAL A 311 10.83 -8.01 -30.26
N SER A 312 12.10 -7.60 -30.22
CA SER A 312 13.14 -8.24 -31.00
C SER A 312 13.81 -9.38 -30.23
N SER A 313 14.04 -10.50 -30.90
CA SER A 313 14.92 -11.57 -30.40
C SER A 313 16.38 -11.15 -30.25
N SER A 314 16.77 -10.03 -30.88
CA SER A 314 18.11 -9.42 -30.73
C SER A 314 18.20 -8.42 -29.57
N PHE A 315 17.16 -8.30 -28.75
CA PHE A 315 17.12 -7.33 -27.66
C PHE A 315 17.95 -7.78 -26.46
N ASP A 316 19.05 -7.08 -26.18
CA ASP A 316 19.90 -7.32 -25.01
C ASP A 316 19.26 -6.72 -23.73
N TYR A 317 19.27 -7.50 -22.64
CA TYR A 317 18.87 -7.09 -21.30
C TYR A 317 19.50 -5.77 -20.85
N GLN A 318 20.73 -5.48 -21.29
CA GLN A 318 21.44 -4.26 -20.93
C GLN A 318 20.70 -2.99 -21.36
N TYR A 319 20.00 -3.00 -22.51
CA TYR A 319 19.23 -1.83 -22.96
C TYR A 319 18.09 -1.52 -21.99
N LEU A 320 17.31 -2.53 -21.58
CA LEU A 320 16.19 -2.33 -20.67
C LEU A 320 16.67 -1.99 -19.25
N LYS A 321 17.78 -2.59 -18.80
CA LYS A 321 18.38 -2.25 -17.50
C LYS A 321 18.83 -0.79 -17.44
N ASN A 322 19.49 -0.32 -18.49
CA ASN A 322 19.92 1.08 -18.59
C ASN A 322 18.73 2.03 -18.71
N LEU A 323 17.75 1.70 -19.55
CA LEU A 323 16.51 2.46 -19.67
C LEU A 323 15.79 2.59 -18.32
N LYS A 324 15.61 1.47 -17.61
CA LYS A 324 15.03 1.43 -16.26
C LYS A 324 15.79 2.34 -15.29
N LYS A 325 17.13 2.28 -15.31
CA LYS A 325 17.96 3.15 -14.47
C LYS A 325 17.68 4.62 -14.77
N TYR A 326 17.56 5.02 -16.04
CA TYR A 326 17.21 6.40 -16.38
C TYR A 326 15.81 6.80 -15.92
N LEU A 327 14.79 5.98 -16.19
CA LEU A 327 13.40 6.31 -15.90
C LEU A 327 13.10 6.45 -14.40
N ILE A 328 13.75 5.67 -13.54
CA ILE A 328 13.57 5.74 -12.08
C ILE A 328 14.07 7.08 -11.50
N HIS A 329 14.99 7.77 -12.17
CA HIS A 329 15.48 9.08 -11.72
C HIS A 329 14.56 10.24 -12.13
N ILE A 330 13.57 9.98 -12.98
CA ILE A 330 12.62 11.01 -13.40
C ILE A 330 11.54 11.14 -12.32
N PRO A 331 11.33 12.33 -11.76
CA PRO A 331 10.29 12.55 -10.77
C PRO A 331 8.93 12.09 -11.31
N LYS A 332 8.11 11.50 -10.43
CA LYS A 332 6.72 11.07 -10.73
C LYS A 332 6.62 9.83 -11.62
N ILE A 333 7.73 9.17 -11.95
CA ILE A 333 7.76 7.82 -12.51
C ILE A 333 8.11 6.83 -11.39
N LYS A 334 7.19 5.92 -11.08
CA LYS A 334 7.37 4.87 -10.08
C LYS A 334 7.57 3.53 -10.78
N TYR A 335 8.64 2.83 -10.44
CA TYR A 335 8.81 1.43 -10.86
C TYR A 335 7.86 0.52 -10.08
N LEU A 336 7.11 -0.33 -10.78
CA LEU A 336 6.17 -1.26 -10.16
C LEU A 336 6.72 -2.69 -10.13
N GLN A 337 7.03 -3.24 -11.30
CA GLN A 337 7.36 -4.67 -11.43
C GLN A 337 8.25 -4.92 -12.64
N GLU A 338 9.04 -6.00 -12.56
CA GLU A 338 9.77 -6.60 -13.67
C GLU A 338 9.42 -8.08 -13.71
N SER A 339 9.08 -8.58 -14.89
CA SER A 339 8.87 -9.99 -15.16
C SER A 339 9.75 -10.41 -16.32
N ALA A 340 10.53 -11.47 -16.10
CA ALA A 340 11.37 -12.08 -17.11
C ALA A 340 10.87 -13.51 -17.35
N SER A 341 10.62 -13.83 -18.61
CA SER A 341 10.36 -15.18 -19.10
C SER A 341 11.45 -15.59 -20.10
N GLU A 342 11.51 -16.87 -20.46
CA GLU A 342 12.45 -17.35 -21.48
C GLU A 342 12.31 -16.64 -22.84
N LYS A 343 11.13 -16.09 -23.14
CA LYS A 343 10.81 -15.51 -24.45
C LYS A 343 10.73 -13.99 -24.43
N GLU A 344 10.32 -13.42 -23.31
CA GLU A 344 9.95 -12.02 -23.23
C GLU A 344 10.32 -11.45 -21.86
N MET A 345 10.78 -10.20 -21.87
CA MET A 345 10.97 -9.41 -20.68
C MET A 345 10.03 -8.21 -20.68
N THR A 346 9.35 -8.03 -19.55
CA THR A 346 8.40 -6.95 -19.34
C THR A 346 8.78 -6.13 -18.12
N VAL A 347 8.78 -4.81 -18.25
CA VAL A 347 8.96 -3.89 -17.11
C VAL A 347 7.77 -2.93 -17.05
N LEU A 348 7.19 -2.79 -15.87
CA LEU A 348 6.02 -1.96 -15.63
C LEU A 348 6.39 -0.75 -14.77
N PHE A 349 6.01 0.44 -15.26
CA PHE A 349 6.12 1.70 -14.55
C PHE A 349 4.74 2.35 -14.37
N GLU A 350 4.61 3.22 -13.37
CA GLU A 350 3.46 4.06 -13.13
C GLU A 350 3.87 5.53 -13.21
N VAL A 351 3.17 6.27 -14.06
CA VAL A 351 3.32 7.71 -14.27
C VAL A 351 2.21 8.40 -13.48
N GLN A 352 2.57 8.99 -12.33
CA GLN A 352 1.62 9.50 -11.34
C GLN A 352 0.91 10.78 -11.80
N GLU A 353 1.60 11.62 -12.57
CA GLU A 353 1.09 12.87 -13.14
C GLU A 353 1.35 12.93 -14.65
N PRO A 354 0.57 13.70 -15.43
CA PRO A 354 0.77 13.79 -16.88
C PRO A 354 2.18 14.26 -17.27
N LEU A 355 2.94 13.41 -17.97
CA LEU A 355 4.31 13.67 -18.43
C LEU A 355 4.45 13.55 -19.96
N PRO A 356 5.34 14.33 -20.60
CA PRO A 356 5.65 14.23 -22.03
C PRO A 356 6.55 13.01 -22.31
N LEU A 357 6.01 11.80 -22.15
CA LEU A 357 6.79 10.56 -22.16
C LEU A 357 7.59 10.36 -23.45
N MET A 358 7.04 10.77 -24.60
CA MET A 358 7.73 10.70 -25.90
C MET A 358 9.02 11.54 -25.93
N GLU A 359 8.99 12.75 -25.36
CA GLU A 359 10.15 13.64 -25.32
C GLU A 359 11.18 13.14 -24.31
N ILE A 360 10.71 12.66 -23.16
CA ILE A 360 11.54 12.00 -22.16
C ILE A 360 12.32 10.85 -22.79
N LEU A 361 11.64 9.94 -23.51
CA LEU A 361 12.27 8.80 -24.16
C LEU A 361 13.28 9.21 -25.25
N LYS A 362 12.98 10.27 -26.02
CA LYS A 362 13.89 10.81 -27.05
C LYS A 362 15.18 11.38 -26.46
N ASN A 363 15.12 11.92 -25.24
CA ASN A 363 16.27 12.54 -24.58
C ASN A 363 17.21 11.53 -23.91
N ILE A 364 16.89 10.24 -23.94
CA ILE A 364 17.72 9.19 -23.33
C ILE A 364 18.91 8.90 -24.25
N PRO A 365 20.17 8.98 -23.78
CA PRO A 365 21.36 8.88 -24.64
C PRO A 365 21.45 7.61 -25.50
N LEU A 366 20.97 6.48 -24.97
CA LEU A 366 20.98 5.17 -25.63
C LEU A 366 19.88 5.01 -26.71
N VAL A 367 18.89 5.90 -26.74
CA VAL A 367 17.78 5.86 -27.70
C VAL A 367 18.22 6.54 -29.00
N ASP A 368 18.00 5.87 -30.12
CA ASP A 368 18.24 6.40 -31.46
C ASP A 368 16.99 7.11 -31.98
N ARG A 369 15.86 6.39 -31.96
CA ARG A 369 14.59 6.89 -32.48
C ARG A 369 13.43 6.41 -31.63
N VAL A 370 12.43 7.27 -31.48
CA VAL A 370 11.15 6.95 -30.84
C VAL A 370 10.03 7.20 -31.85
N VAL A 371 9.25 6.15 -32.13
CA VAL A 371 8.09 6.19 -33.05
C VAL A 371 6.84 5.93 -32.20
N GLY A 372 5.87 6.83 -32.27
CA GLY A 372 4.58 6.66 -31.56
C GLY A 372 3.48 6.30 -32.55
N GLU A 373 2.72 5.27 -32.25
CA GLU A 373 1.57 4.80 -33.03
C GLU A 373 0.40 4.57 -32.07
N SER A 374 -0.67 5.37 -32.20
CA SER A 374 -1.83 5.39 -31.29
C SER A 374 -1.47 5.22 -29.82
N ASP A 375 -1.52 3.99 -29.29
CA ASP A 375 -1.31 3.57 -27.89
C ASP A 375 0.03 2.92 -27.58
N ASP A 376 0.83 2.72 -28.61
CA ASP A 376 2.13 2.06 -28.54
C ASP A 376 3.25 3.01 -28.94
N ILE A 377 4.40 2.85 -28.30
CA ILE A 377 5.62 3.57 -28.64
C ILE A 377 6.71 2.54 -28.93
N SER A 378 7.26 2.57 -30.13
CA SER A 378 8.46 1.82 -30.50
C SER A 378 9.71 2.64 -30.19
N VAL A 379 10.56 2.13 -29.32
CA VAL A 379 11.86 2.72 -28.96
C VAL A 379 12.97 1.91 -29.60
N VAL A 380 13.67 2.52 -30.55
CA VAL A 380 14.82 1.94 -31.26
C VAL A 380 16.10 2.43 -30.58
N PHE A 381 16.98 1.51 -30.18
CA PHE A 381 18.23 1.84 -29.51
C PHE A 381 19.39 1.95 -30.49
N LYS A 382 20.38 2.78 -30.14
CA LYS A 382 21.68 2.81 -30.80
C LYS A 382 22.39 1.48 -30.53
N GLY A 383 23.02 0.89 -31.54
CA GLY A 383 23.83 -0.31 -31.34
C GLY A 383 24.92 -0.05 -30.29
N LEU A 384 25.03 -0.94 -29.30
CA LEU A 384 26.16 -0.99 -28.37
C LEU A 384 27.41 -1.35 -29.18
N THR A 385 28.18 -0.33 -29.55
CA THR A 385 29.52 -0.48 -30.14
C THR A 385 30.57 -0.79 -29.08
#